data_AF-A0A433YFA9-F1
#
_entry.id   AF-A0A433YFA9-F1
#
_cell.length_a   1.000
_cell.length_b   1.000
_cell.length_c   1.000
_cell.angle_alpha   90.00
_cell.angle_beta   90.00
_cell.angle_gamma   90.00
#
_symmetry.space_group_name_H-M   'P 1'
#
loop_
_entity.id
_entity.type
_entity.pdbx_description
1 polymer ?
#
loop_
_entity_poly.entity_id
_entity_poly.type
_entity_poly.pdbx_seq_one_letter_code
_entity_poly.pdbx_strand_id
1 'polypeptide(L)' 'MQEPTIGRIVHYFMSETGSVRAAIIVKVNDDDTVNLAAWTRDGVQLPVVGVKQGSEYGQWNWPPRV' A
#
# COMPACT_ATOMS: atom_id res chain seq x y z
N MET A 1 -15.92 -3.52 -6.05
CA MET A 1 -14.62 -3.15 -5.42
C MET A 1 -13.57 -4.11 -5.98
N GLN A 2 -12.36 -3.66 -6.28
CA GLN A 2 -11.31 -4.56 -6.80
C GLN A 2 -10.66 -5.30 -5.62
N GLU A 3 -10.59 -6.62 -5.71
CA GLU A 3 -10.02 -7.48 -4.68
C GLU A 3 -8.48 -7.33 -4.64
N PRO A 4 -7.87 -7.19 -3.44
CA PRO A 4 -6.42 -7.15 -3.32
C PRO A 4 -5.82 -8.48 -3.76
N THR A 5 -4.77 -8.43 -4.58
CA THR A 5 -4.06 -9.63 -5.06
C THR A 5 -2.56 -9.39 -5.01
N ILE A 6 -1.80 -10.45 -4.72
CA ILE A 6 -0.33 -10.40 -4.65
C ILE A 6 0.23 -9.93 -6.01
N GLY A 7 1.27 -9.08 -5.96
CA GLY A 7 1.94 -8.53 -7.13
C GLY A 7 1.30 -7.26 -7.70
N ARG A 8 0.17 -6.79 -7.16
CA ARG A 8 -0.45 -5.53 -7.59
C ARG A 8 0.28 -4.31 -7.03
N ILE A 9 0.46 -3.30 -7.89
CA ILE A 9 0.94 -1.98 -7.50
C ILE A 9 -0.21 -1.16 -6.92
N VAL A 10 0.04 -0.56 -5.76
CA VAL A 10 -0.90 0.27 -4.99
C VAL A 10 -0.23 1.56 -4.52
N HIS A 11 -1.04 2.50 -4.06
CA HIS A 11 -0.58 3.70 -3.36
C HIS A 11 -0.59 3.47 -1.86
N TYR A 12 0.55 3.66 -1.20
CA TYR A 12 0.68 3.65 0.26
C TYR A 12 0.83 5.08 0.79
N PHE A 13 0.03 5.44 1.79
CA PHE A 13 -0.01 6.78 2.37
C PHE A 13 0.95 6.86 3.58
N MET A 14 2.20 7.24 3.31
CA MET A 14 3.34 7.14 4.23
C MET A 14 3.51 8.35 5.17
N SER A 15 2.78 9.45 4.97
CA SER A 15 2.80 10.57 5.92
C SER A 15 1.44 11.23 6.04
N GLU A 16 1.16 11.82 7.20
CA GLU A 16 -0.02 12.67 7.43
C GLU A 16 -0.03 13.89 6.49
N THR A 17 1.14 14.33 6.03
CA THR A 17 1.31 15.43 5.07
C THR A 17 1.04 15.03 3.61
N GLY A 18 0.57 13.80 3.36
CA GLY A 18 0.12 13.35 2.04
C GLY A 18 1.21 12.74 1.15
N SER A 19 2.35 12.31 1.71
CA SER A 19 3.35 11.59 0.91
C SER A 19 2.84 10.20 0.51
N VAL A 20 2.47 10.07 -0.75
CA VAL A 20 2.11 8.79 -1.36
C VAL A 20 3.39 8.10 -1.90
N ARG A 21 3.47 6.79 -1.72
CA ARG A 21 4.52 5.93 -2.28
C ARG A 21 3.93 4.80 -3.09
N ALA A 22 4.67 4.37 -4.10
CA ALA A 22 4.38 3.11 -4.78
C ALA A 22 4.67 1.96 -3.82
N ALA A 23 3.79 0.98 -3.83
CA ALA A 23 3.91 -0.23 -3.04
C ALA A 23 3.39 -1.44 -3.82
N ILE A 24 3.87 -2.63 -3.50
CA ILE A 24 3.42 -3.91 -4.06
C ILE A 24 2.77 -4.72 -2.94
N ILE A 25 1.58 -5.27 -3.20
CA ILE A 25 0.97 -6.25 -2.30
C ILE A 25 1.81 -7.52 -2.33
N VAL A 26 2.43 -7.87 -1.21
CA VAL A 26 3.23 -9.10 -1.06
C VAL A 26 2.50 -10.19 -0.30
N LYS A 27 1.45 -9.85 0.45
CA LYS A 27 0.55 -10.80 1.13
C LYS A 27 -0.84 -10.20 1.29
N VAL A 28 -1.87 -11.02 1.12
CA VAL A 28 -3.24 -10.75 1.57
C VAL A 28 -3.45 -11.58 2.84
N ASN A 29 -3.87 -10.95 3.93
CA ASN A 29 -4.09 -11.60 5.23
C ASN A 29 -5.56 -12.02 5.39
N ASP A 30 -5.83 -12.92 6.34
CA ASP A 30 -7.18 -13.44 6.61
C ASP A 30 -8.11 -12.41 7.29
N ASP A 31 -7.57 -11.28 7.74
CA ASP A 31 -8.28 -10.18 8.42
C ASP A 31 -8.54 -8.97 7.52
N ASP A 32 -8.58 -9.19 6.19
CA ASP A 32 -8.76 -8.19 5.14
C ASP A 32 -7.66 -7.10 5.07
N THR A 33 -6.54 -7.28 5.79
CA THR A 33 -5.36 -6.44 5.64
C THR A 33 -4.39 -7.00 4.61
N VAL A 34 -3.43 -6.18 4.19
CA VAL A 34 -2.34 -6.62 3.30
C VAL A 34 -0.97 -6.28 3.90
N ASN A 35 0.04 -7.02 3.48
CA ASN A 35 1.43 -6.60 3.66
C ASN A 35 1.93 -6.02 2.34
N LEU A 36 2.69 -4.95 2.44
CA LEU A 36 3.26 -4.24 1.31
C LEU A 36 4.79 -4.25 1.37
N ALA A 37 5.41 -4.37 0.21
CA ALA A 37 6.72 -3.77 -0.02
C ALA A 37 6.48 -2.34 -0.51
N ALA A 38 6.88 -1.32 0.25
CA ALA A 38 6.79 0.08 -0.17
C ALA A 38 8.19 0.63 -0.47
N TRP A 39 8.31 1.64 -1.34
CA TRP A 39 9.61 2.23 -1.66
C TRP A 39 9.72 3.66 -1.15
N THR A 40 10.87 4.00 -0.57
CA THR A 40 11.25 5.39 -0.33
C THR A 40 11.62 6.08 -1.65
N ARG A 41 11.75 7.41 -1.61
CA ARG A 41 12.22 8.18 -2.77
C ARG A 41 13.61 7.74 -3.25
N ASP A 42 14.43 7.25 -2.33
CA ASP A 42 15.82 6.85 -2.60
C ASP A 42 15.94 5.37 -3.02
N GLY A 43 14.81 4.70 -3.27
CA GLY A 43 14.78 3.31 -3.72
C GLY A 43 14.93 2.27 -2.62
N VAL A 44 14.93 2.67 -1.35
CA VAL A 44 14.95 1.73 -0.23
C VAL A 44 13.58 1.09 -0.07
N GLN A 45 13.52 -0.24 -0.02
CA GLN A 45 12.29 -0.98 0.23
C GLN A 45 12.01 -1.04 1.74
N LEU A 46 10.78 -0.70 2.11
CA LEU A 46 10.27 -0.75 3.48
C LEU A 46 9.20 -1.85 3.59
N PRO A 47 9.29 -2.72 4.61
CA PRO A 47 8.22 -3.65 4.92
C PRO A 47 7.10 -2.92 5.65
N VAL A 48 5.87 -3.06 5.16
CA VAL A 48 4.66 -2.53 5.79
C VAL A 48 3.71 -3.70 5.99
N VAL A 49 3.22 -3.90 7.21
CA VAL A 49 2.47 -5.12 7.58
C VAL A 49 1.10 -4.77 8.12
N GLY A 50 0.11 -5.60 7.80
CA GLY A 50 -1.23 -5.50 8.37
C GLY A 50 -1.96 -4.20 8.06
N VAL A 51 -1.79 -3.62 6.87
CA VAL A 51 -2.40 -2.33 6.52
C VAL A 51 -3.76 -2.48 5.85
N LYS A 52 -4.68 -1.61 6.25
CA LYS A 52 -6.05 -1.56 5.73
C LYS A 52 -6.16 -0.73 4.46
N GLN A 53 -7.14 -1.04 3.63
CA GLN A 53 -7.47 -0.22 2.47
C GLN A 53 -8.10 1.10 2.94
N GLY A 54 -7.65 2.22 2.38
CA GLY A 54 -8.13 3.57 2.66
C GLY A 54 -7.12 4.63 2.19
N SER A 55 -7.42 5.91 2.44
CA SER A 55 -6.59 7.04 1.96
C SER A 55 -5.99 7.88 3.08
N GLU A 56 -6.02 7.37 4.31
CA GLU A 56 -5.42 8.01 5.48
C GLU A 56 -3.98 7.54 5.71
N TYR A 57 -3.25 8.22 6.59
CA TYR A 57 -1.91 7.82 6.99
C TYR A 57 -1.88 6.37 7.48
N GLY A 58 -0.93 5.59 6.95
CA GLY A 58 -0.77 4.17 7.26
C GLY A 58 -1.70 3.23 6.48
N GLN A 59 -2.52 3.74 5.56
CA GLN A 59 -3.41 2.93 4.71
C GLN A 59 -2.91 2.82 3.27
N TRP A 60 -3.59 2.01 2.47
CA TRP A 60 -3.31 1.86 1.04
C TRP A 60 -4.56 1.99 0.18
N ASN A 61 -4.42 2.46 -1.06
CA ASN A 61 -5.54 2.47 -2.00
C ASN A 61 -5.09 2.12 -3.43
N TRP A 62 -6.06 1.78 -4.26
CA TRP A 62 -5.82 1.60 -5.69
C TRP A 62 -5.35 2.91 -6.33
N PRO A 63 -4.42 2.86 -7.29
CA PRO A 63 -4.10 4.03 -8.10
C PRO A 63 -5.36 4.55 -8.81
N PRO A 64 -5.51 5.87 -9.02
CA PRO A 64 -6.62 6.43 -9.78
C PRO A 64 -6.69 5.79 -11.16
N ARG A 65 -7.90 5.45 -11.61
CA ARG A 65 -8.11 5.06 -13.00
C ARG A 65 -8.14 6.33 -13.85
N VAL A 66 -7.37 6.34 -14.93
CA VAL A 66 -7.46 7.35 -16.00
C VAL A 66 -8.54 6.97 -17.00
#